data_AF-S8ELV3-F1
#
_entry.id   AF-S8ELV3-F1
#
_cell.length_a   1.000
_cell.length_b   1.000
_cell.length_c   1.000
_cell.angle_alpha   90.00
_cell.angle_beta   90.00
_cell.angle_gamma   90.00
#
_symmetry.space_group_name_H-M   'P 1'
#
loop_
_entity.id
_entity.type
_entity.pdbx_description
1 polymer ?
#
loop_
_entity_poly.entity_id
_entity_poly.type
_entity_poly.pdbx_seq_one_letter_code
_entity_poly.pdbx_strand_id
1 'polypeptide(L)'
;VLFARSSRLIPDKANLGFRFPCDGPGRGGTCQVSAWDHVFLGLFWMYNSISVVIFHFSWKMQSDVWGNISDQGVVTHITGGNFAQSSVTINGWLRDFLWAQASQVIQSYGSSLSAYGLFFLGAHFVWAFSLMFLFSGRGYWQELIESIVWAHNKLKVAPATQPRALSIVQGRAVGVTHYLLGGIATTWAFFLARIIAVG
;
A
#
# COMPACT_ATOMS: atom_id res chain seq x y z
N VAL A 1 18.27 -12.66 2.63
CA VAL A 1 18.80 -13.95 2.12
C VAL A 1 20.04 -14.40 2.88
N LEU A 2 21.14 -13.63 2.87
CA LEU A 2 22.42 -14.02 3.50
C LEU A 2 22.29 -14.42 4.99
N PHE A 3 21.47 -13.71 5.76
CA PHE A 3 21.29 -13.94 7.20
C PHE A 3 20.08 -14.84 7.56
N ALA A 4 19.64 -15.67 6.61
CA ALA A 4 18.50 -16.57 6.82
C ALA A 4 18.85 -17.77 7.71
N ARG A 5 20.05 -18.32 7.55
CA ARG A 5 20.50 -19.51 8.32
C ARG A 5 21.06 -19.15 9.68
N SER A 6 21.72 -18.01 9.81
CA SER A 6 22.30 -17.53 11.06
C SER A 6 22.60 -16.02 11.00
N SER A 7 22.76 -15.40 12.15
CA SER A 7 23.35 -14.07 12.30
C SER A 7 24.14 -13.99 13.60
N ARG A 8 24.90 -12.91 13.82
CA ARG A 8 25.58 -12.68 15.11
C ARG A 8 24.61 -12.64 16.29
N LEU A 9 23.37 -12.21 16.06
CA LEU A 9 22.34 -12.09 17.10
C LEU A 9 21.63 -13.42 17.37
N ILE A 10 21.35 -14.20 16.33
CA ILE A 10 20.65 -15.49 16.40
C ILE A 10 21.48 -16.53 15.62
N PRO A 11 22.39 -17.24 16.30
CA PRO A 11 23.31 -18.18 15.65
C PRO A 11 22.62 -19.38 15.01
N ASP A 12 21.50 -19.82 15.57
CA ASP A 12 20.76 -21.05 15.21
C ASP A 12 19.46 -20.75 14.44
N LYS A 13 19.39 -19.60 13.76
CA LYS A 13 18.17 -19.13 13.08
C LYS A 13 17.57 -20.15 12.10
N ALA A 14 18.39 -20.99 11.46
CA ALA A 14 17.94 -22.04 10.57
C ALA A 14 16.96 -23.02 11.23
N ASN A 15 17.11 -23.27 12.55
CA ASN A 15 16.24 -24.17 13.31
C ASN A 15 14.84 -23.56 13.55
N LEU A 16 14.74 -22.23 13.57
CA LEU A 16 13.46 -21.51 13.67
C LEU A 16 12.68 -21.50 12.34
N GLY A 17 13.34 -21.90 11.25
CA GLY A 17 12.75 -22.02 9.92
C GLY A 17 12.67 -20.69 9.15
N PHE A 18 11.99 -20.72 7.99
CA PHE A 18 11.88 -19.56 7.11
C PHE A 18 10.91 -18.49 7.64
N ARG A 19 9.80 -18.93 8.25
CA ARG A 19 8.65 -18.10 8.62
C ARG A 19 8.33 -18.25 10.11
N PHE A 20 8.82 -17.30 10.90
CA PHE A 20 8.57 -17.20 12.34
C PHE A 20 8.56 -15.71 12.75
N PRO A 21 7.82 -15.32 13.80
CA PRO A 21 7.58 -13.90 14.07
C PRO A 21 8.75 -13.16 14.76
N CYS A 22 9.45 -13.86 15.64
CA CYS A 22 10.58 -13.41 16.47
C CYS A 22 11.19 -14.61 17.22
N ASP A 23 12.31 -14.39 17.90
CA ASP A 23 12.92 -15.26 18.91
C ASP A 23 12.77 -14.64 20.33
N GLY A 24 11.55 -14.20 20.64
CA GLY A 24 11.19 -13.59 21.92
C GLY A 24 11.72 -12.14 22.16
N PRO A 25 11.41 -11.57 23.34
CA PRO A 25 11.80 -10.19 23.70
C PRO A 25 13.24 -10.05 24.20
N GLY A 26 13.97 -11.16 24.38
CA GLY A 26 15.37 -11.13 24.81
C GLY A 26 16.29 -10.44 23.81
N ARG A 27 17.56 -10.23 24.19
CA ARG A 27 18.59 -9.59 23.35
C ARG A 27 18.21 -8.19 22.83
N GLY A 28 17.39 -7.45 23.58
CA GLY A 28 16.87 -6.13 23.19
C GLY A 28 15.66 -6.16 22.26
N GLY A 29 15.11 -7.35 21.96
CA GLY A 29 13.98 -7.55 21.06
C GLY A 29 14.43 -8.12 19.70
N THR A 30 13.80 -9.23 19.30
CA THR A 30 14.17 -9.96 18.05
C THR A 30 13.02 -10.01 17.03
N CYS A 31 12.18 -8.98 17.03
CA CYS A 31 11.10 -8.86 16.04
C CYS A 31 11.65 -8.83 14.61
N GLN A 32 10.96 -9.48 13.67
CA GLN A 32 11.22 -9.38 12.23
C GLN A 32 12.59 -9.86 11.74
N VAL A 33 13.23 -10.77 12.49
CA VAL A 33 14.53 -11.35 12.13
C VAL A 33 14.46 -12.48 11.10
N SER A 34 13.26 -12.98 10.79
CA SER A 34 13.06 -14.09 9.85
C SER A 34 13.25 -13.66 8.40
N ALA A 35 13.57 -14.60 7.51
CA ALA A 35 13.68 -14.30 6.09
C ALA A 35 12.33 -13.92 5.47
N TRP A 36 11.23 -14.50 5.96
CA TRP A 36 9.88 -14.10 5.59
C TRP A 36 9.60 -12.62 5.91
N ASP A 37 10.05 -12.14 7.06
CA ASP A 37 9.88 -10.73 7.44
C ASP A 37 10.68 -9.76 6.56
N HIS A 38 11.82 -10.21 6.04
CA HIS A 38 12.57 -9.42 5.05
C HIS A 38 11.85 -9.36 3.70
N VAL A 39 11.12 -10.42 3.31
CA VAL A 39 10.23 -10.36 2.14
C VAL A 39 9.09 -9.38 2.41
N PHE A 40 8.45 -9.46 3.59
CA PHE A 40 7.42 -8.52 4.03
C PHE A 40 7.89 -7.06 3.93
N LEU A 41 9.07 -6.72 4.47
CA LEU A 41 9.64 -5.37 4.36
C LEU A 41 10.01 -5.00 2.92
N GLY A 42 10.57 -5.95 2.17
CA GLY A 42 10.94 -5.76 0.77
C GLY A 42 9.75 -5.41 -0.13
N LEU A 43 8.55 -5.91 0.18
CA LEU A 43 7.33 -5.58 -0.55
C LEU A 43 6.96 -4.09 -0.45
N PHE A 44 7.13 -3.45 0.71
CA PHE A 44 6.89 -2.00 0.85
C PHE A 44 7.89 -1.18 0.03
N TRP A 45 9.16 -1.60 0.04
CA TRP A 45 10.20 -0.95 -0.75
C TRP A 45 9.99 -1.12 -2.26
N MET A 46 9.60 -2.32 -2.67
CA MET A 46 9.22 -2.61 -4.05
C MET A 46 8.05 -1.72 -4.47
N TYR A 47 6.99 -1.63 -3.64
CA TYR A 47 5.87 -0.74 -3.88
C TYR A 47 6.33 0.72 -4.05
N ASN A 48 7.11 1.24 -3.11
CA ASN A 48 7.63 2.61 -3.19
C ASN A 48 8.44 2.86 -4.47
N SER A 49 9.35 1.93 -4.81
CA SER A 49 10.19 2.04 -6.00
C SER A 49 9.36 2.04 -7.29
N ILE A 50 8.43 1.09 -7.43
CA ILE A 50 7.60 0.99 -8.62
C ILE A 50 6.65 2.19 -8.73
N SER A 51 6.04 2.63 -7.63
CA SER A 51 5.17 3.82 -7.61
C SER A 51 5.88 5.07 -8.13
N VAL A 52 7.13 5.32 -7.70
CA VAL A 52 7.91 6.46 -8.21
C VAL A 52 8.23 6.31 -9.69
N VAL A 53 8.59 5.10 -10.15
CA VAL A 53 8.88 4.84 -11.57
C VAL A 53 7.67 5.11 -12.45
N ILE A 54 6.48 4.63 -12.06
CA ILE A 54 5.26 4.83 -12.86
C ILE A 54 4.75 6.28 -12.77
N PHE A 55 4.95 6.98 -11.67
CA PHE A 55 4.66 8.41 -11.55
C PHE A 55 5.57 9.23 -12.45
N HIS A 56 6.87 8.93 -12.47
CA HIS A 56 7.83 9.52 -13.39
C HIS A 56 7.41 9.30 -14.85
N PHE A 57 7.09 8.06 -15.23
CA PHE A 57 6.61 7.76 -16.57
C PHE A 57 5.36 8.57 -16.92
N SER A 58 4.32 8.50 -16.07
CA SER A 58 3.04 9.17 -16.33
C SER A 58 3.19 10.68 -16.53
N TRP A 59 3.95 11.34 -15.65
CA TRP A 59 4.13 12.79 -15.74
C TRP A 59 5.01 13.18 -16.93
N LYS A 60 6.14 12.48 -17.12
CA LYS A 60 7.07 12.79 -18.22
C LYS A 60 6.40 12.66 -19.58
N MET A 61 5.60 11.60 -19.77
CA MET A 61 4.88 11.39 -21.03
C MET A 61 3.81 12.47 -21.27
N GLN A 62 2.99 12.81 -20.28
CA GLN A 62 1.98 13.86 -20.44
C GLN A 62 2.57 15.27 -20.61
N SER A 63 3.75 15.51 -20.06
CA SER A 63 4.35 16.85 -20.07
C SER A 63 5.13 17.15 -21.33
N ASP A 64 5.91 16.18 -21.82
CA ASP A 64 6.94 16.43 -22.84
C ASP A 64 6.81 15.52 -24.08
N VAL A 65 5.82 14.63 -24.13
CA VAL A 65 5.67 13.67 -25.25
C VAL A 65 4.27 13.70 -25.84
N TRP A 66 3.25 13.33 -25.06
CA TRP A 66 1.87 13.27 -25.52
C TRP A 66 1.25 14.65 -25.63
N GLY A 67 0.41 14.83 -26.63
CA GLY A 67 -0.23 16.10 -26.97
C GLY A 67 -0.90 16.06 -28.33
N ASN A 68 -1.53 17.17 -28.70
CA ASN A 68 -2.13 17.36 -30.02
C ASN A 68 -1.18 18.13 -30.94
N ILE A 69 -1.23 17.84 -32.24
CA ILE A 69 -0.44 18.52 -33.26
C ILE A 69 -1.39 19.42 -34.05
N SER A 70 -1.06 20.70 -34.16
CA SER A 70 -1.82 21.64 -35.00
C SER A 70 -1.53 21.44 -36.49
N ASP A 71 -2.35 22.00 -37.37
CA ASP A 71 -2.13 21.97 -38.83
C ASP A 71 -0.80 22.61 -39.26
N GLN A 72 -0.18 23.41 -38.39
CA GLN A 72 1.13 24.03 -38.59
C GLN A 72 2.30 23.19 -38.04
N GLY A 73 2.03 21.98 -37.53
CA GLY A 73 3.04 21.08 -36.96
C GLY A 73 3.49 21.43 -35.54
N VAL A 74 2.79 22.35 -34.86
CA VAL A 74 3.13 22.73 -33.48
C VAL A 74 2.49 21.75 -32.49
N VAL A 75 3.29 21.17 -31.60
CA VAL A 75 2.82 20.23 -30.57
C VAL A 75 2.36 20.99 -29.33
N THR A 76 1.14 20.71 -28.88
CA THR A 76 0.62 21.17 -27.58
C THR A 76 0.52 19.98 -26.64
N HIS A 77 1.46 19.89 -25.69
CA HIS A 77 1.49 18.78 -24.71
C HIS A 77 0.35 18.84 -23.70
N ILE A 78 -0.09 17.68 -23.19
CA ILE A 78 -1.21 17.55 -22.25
C ILE A 78 -1.03 18.43 -21.00
N THR A 79 0.18 18.50 -20.44
CA THR A 79 0.50 19.37 -19.29
C THR A 79 1.47 20.51 -19.62
N GLY A 80 1.64 20.83 -20.90
CA GLY A 80 2.36 22.03 -21.36
C GLY A 80 3.82 22.14 -20.90
N GLY A 81 4.59 21.04 -20.89
CA GLY A 81 6.02 21.09 -20.58
C GLY A 81 6.38 21.47 -19.13
N ASN A 82 5.44 21.35 -18.18
CA ASN A 82 5.67 21.71 -16.78
C ASN A 82 6.68 20.81 -16.02
N PHE A 83 7.06 19.65 -16.54
CA PHE A 83 7.92 18.68 -15.85
C PHE A 83 9.30 19.25 -15.49
N ALA A 84 9.93 20.03 -16.38
CA ALA A 84 11.29 20.52 -16.19
C ALA A 84 11.46 21.42 -14.95
N GLN A 85 10.46 22.24 -14.63
CA GLN A 85 10.51 23.15 -13.49
C GLN A 85 9.81 22.60 -12.24
N SER A 86 8.80 21.75 -12.41
CA SER A 86 8.02 21.26 -11.27
C SER A 86 8.56 19.95 -10.68
N SER A 87 9.09 19.03 -11.49
CA SER A 87 9.51 17.70 -11.01
C SER A 87 10.76 17.70 -10.13
N VAL A 88 11.47 18.83 -10.04
CA VAL A 88 12.67 18.98 -9.21
C VAL A 88 12.36 19.25 -7.72
N THR A 89 11.08 19.42 -7.36
CA THR A 89 10.67 19.63 -5.97
C THR A 89 9.51 18.71 -5.59
N ILE A 90 9.49 18.22 -4.34
CA ILE A 90 8.37 17.44 -3.81
C ILE A 90 7.05 18.22 -3.87
N ASN A 91 7.11 19.55 -3.68
CA ASN A 91 5.93 20.40 -3.82
C ASN A 91 5.37 20.41 -5.25
N GLY A 92 6.22 20.39 -6.27
CA GLY A 92 5.78 20.25 -7.65
C GLY A 92 5.15 18.90 -7.94
N TRP A 93 5.70 17.80 -7.41
CA TRP A 93 5.05 16.47 -7.47
C TRP A 93 3.68 16.46 -6.79
N LEU A 94 3.54 17.14 -5.65
CA LEU A 94 2.26 17.23 -4.96
C LEU A 94 1.25 18.09 -5.72
N ARG A 95 1.64 19.29 -6.16
CA ARG A 95 0.75 20.29 -6.75
C ARG A 95 0.43 20.00 -8.23
N ASP A 96 1.46 19.86 -9.05
CA ASP A 96 1.31 19.86 -10.51
C ASP A 96 1.10 18.46 -11.10
N PHE A 97 1.44 17.43 -10.33
CA PHE A 97 1.16 16.04 -10.68
C PHE A 97 -0.02 15.49 -9.87
N LEU A 98 0.16 15.19 -8.57
CA LEU A 98 -0.86 14.49 -7.79
C LEU A 98 -2.17 15.30 -7.67
N TRP A 99 -2.11 16.55 -7.23
CA TRP A 99 -3.29 17.38 -7.03
C TRP A 99 -3.96 17.73 -8.36
N ALA A 100 -3.20 18.29 -9.31
CA ALA A 100 -3.77 18.73 -10.59
C ALA A 100 -4.37 17.57 -11.41
N GLN A 101 -3.68 16.43 -11.48
CA GLN A 101 -4.14 15.29 -12.29
C GLN A 101 -5.17 14.41 -11.57
N ALA A 102 -5.39 14.60 -10.27
CA ALA A 102 -6.48 13.91 -9.55
C ALA A 102 -7.85 14.55 -9.84
N SER A 103 -7.90 15.72 -10.48
CA SER A 103 -9.14 16.41 -10.82
C SER A 103 -10.14 15.52 -11.57
N GLN A 104 -9.66 14.71 -12.54
CA GLN A 104 -10.52 13.81 -13.32
C GLN A 104 -11.14 12.72 -12.45
N VAL A 105 -10.36 12.08 -11.56
CA VAL A 105 -10.87 10.96 -10.74
C VAL A 105 -11.88 11.44 -9.69
N ILE A 106 -11.65 12.60 -9.07
CA ILE A 106 -12.55 13.13 -8.02
C ILE A 106 -13.82 13.79 -8.58
N GLN A 107 -13.79 14.27 -9.82
CA GLN A 107 -14.97 14.85 -10.50
C GLN A 107 -15.69 13.85 -11.42
N SER A 108 -15.34 12.56 -11.35
CA SER A 108 -15.89 11.53 -12.25
C SER A 108 -17.34 11.11 -11.95
N TYR A 109 -17.89 11.53 -10.81
CA TYR A 109 -19.23 11.12 -10.36
C TYR A 109 -20.31 11.63 -11.34
N GLY A 110 -21.29 10.78 -11.64
CA GLY A 110 -22.32 11.09 -12.65
C GLY A 110 -21.86 10.93 -14.10
N SER A 111 -20.66 10.40 -14.34
CA SER A 111 -20.15 10.08 -15.68
C SER A 111 -19.88 8.57 -15.87
N SER A 112 -19.51 8.17 -17.08
CA SER A 112 -19.02 6.81 -17.37
C SER A 112 -17.72 6.44 -16.64
N LEU A 113 -16.98 7.42 -16.12
CA LEU A 113 -15.75 7.22 -15.33
C LEU A 113 -16.00 7.11 -13.82
N SER A 114 -17.26 7.22 -13.37
CA SER A 114 -17.63 7.23 -11.94
C SER A 114 -17.15 6.00 -11.17
N ALA A 115 -17.04 4.84 -11.83
CA ALA A 115 -16.48 3.64 -11.22
C ALA A 115 -15.04 3.87 -10.73
N TYR A 116 -14.20 4.60 -11.48
CA TYR A 116 -12.84 4.92 -11.03
C TYR A 116 -12.85 5.81 -9.79
N GLY A 117 -13.75 6.79 -9.70
CA GLY A 117 -13.94 7.59 -8.49
C GLY A 117 -14.30 6.75 -7.26
N LEU A 118 -15.21 5.78 -7.42
CA LEU A 118 -15.59 4.85 -6.34
C LEU A 118 -14.42 3.95 -5.92
N PHE A 119 -13.70 3.36 -6.88
CA PHE A 119 -12.52 2.54 -6.61
C PHE A 119 -11.40 3.36 -5.97
N PHE A 120 -11.22 4.62 -6.36
CA PHE A 120 -10.23 5.52 -5.76
C PHE A 120 -10.48 5.68 -4.26
N LEU A 121 -11.71 5.98 -3.84
CA LEU A 121 -12.05 6.08 -2.41
C LEU A 121 -11.99 4.74 -1.69
N GLY A 122 -12.51 3.66 -2.30
CA GLY A 122 -12.46 2.32 -1.72
C GLY A 122 -11.03 1.82 -1.49
N ALA A 123 -10.13 2.13 -2.42
CA ALA A 123 -8.72 1.80 -2.32
C ALA A 123 -8.00 2.59 -1.20
N HIS A 124 -8.31 3.88 -1.02
CA HIS A 124 -7.82 4.66 0.12
C HIS A 124 -8.28 4.06 1.45
N PHE A 125 -9.55 3.63 1.53
CA PHE A 125 -10.09 2.96 2.71
C PHE A 125 -9.33 1.66 3.01
N VAL A 126 -9.14 0.80 2.01
CA VAL A 126 -8.40 -0.47 2.16
C VAL A 126 -6.95 -0.23 2.57
N TRP A 127 -6.29 0.77 2.00
CA TRP A 127 -4.94 1.16 2.39
C TRP A 127 -4.88 1.60 3.85
N ALA A 128 -5.78 2.48 4.29
CA ALA A 128 -5.85 2.93 5.68
C ALA A 128 -6.20 1.79 6.65
N PHE A 129 -7.11 0.91 6.27
CA PHE A 129 -7.48 -0.29 7.03
C PHE A 129 -6.29 -1.21 7.29
N SER A 130 -5.36 -1.30 6.33
CA SER A 130 -4.14 -2.09 6.48
C SER A 130 -3.28 -1.64 7.68
N LEU A 131 -3.27 -0.34 7.98
CA LEU A 131 -2.45 0.24 9.04
C LEU A 131 -2.86 -0.27 10.43
N MET A 132 -4.14 -0.61 10.60
CA MET A 132 -4.63 -1.23 11.83
C MET A 132 -3.84 -2.51 12.15
N PHE A 133 -3.56 -3.35 11.15
CA PHE A 133 -2.81 -4.60 11.35
C PHE A 133 -1.30 -4.37 11.44
N LEU A 134 -0.78 -3.33 10.79
CA LEU A 134 0.66 -3.04 10.74
C LEU A 134 1.16 -2.35 12.01
N PHE A 135 0.32 -1.53 12.66
CA PHE A 135 0.68 -0.77 13.86
C PHE A 135 0.26 -1.43 15.18
N SER A 136 -0.61 -2.44 15.14
CA SER A 136 -1.06 -3.16 16.33
C SER A 136 -0.44 -4.55 16.47
N GLY A 137 -0.55 -5.12 17.67
CA GLY A 137 -0.09 -6.47 17.99
C GLY A 137 -1.24 -7.40 18.36
N ARG A 138 -1.02 -8.71 18.19
CA ARG A 138 -2.00 -9.76 18.50
C ARG A 138 -2.54 -9.71 19.93
N GLY A 139 -1.71 -9.37 20.92
CA GLY A 139 -2.08 -9.39 22.34
C GLY A 139 -3.32 -8.55 22.63
N TYR A 140 -3.32 -7.30 22.19
CA TYR A 140 -4.46 -6.38 22.30
C TYR A 140 -5.76 -6.98 21.73
N TRP A 141 -5.71 -7.52 20.51
CA TRP A 141 -6.87 -8.12 19.87
C TRP A 141 -7.35 -9.40 20.57
N GLN A 142 -6.45 -10.17 21.16
CA GLN A 142 -6.80 -11.39 21.88
C GLN A 142 -7.55 -11.07 23.18
N GLU A 143 -7.10 -10.06 23.93
CA GLU A 143 -7.78 -9.58 25.16
C GLU A 143 -9.18 -9.00 24.85
N LEU A 144 -9.31 -8.29 23.73
CA LEU A 144 -10.61 -7.82 23.24
C LEU A 144 -11.54 -9.00 22.91
N ILE A 145 -11.04 -10.01 22.19
CA ILE A 145 -11.80 -11.23 21.86
C ILE A 145 -12.25 -11.93 23.14
N GLU A 146 -11.43 -12.00 24.19
CA GLU A 146 -11.80 -12.61 25.46
C GLU A 146 -13.01 -11.90 26.10
N SER A 147 -13.03 -10.57 26.10
CA SER A 147 -14.17 -9.78 26.57
C SER A 147 -15.44 -10.04 25.72
N ILE A 148 -15.30 -10.17 24.40
CA ILE A 148 -16.43 -10.48 23.50
C ILE A 148 -16.94 -11.91 23.74
N VAL A 149 -16.05 -12.88 23.91
CA VAL A 149 -16.39 -14.29 24.19
C VAL A 149 -17.10 -14.42 25.52
N TRP A 150 -16.72 -13.65 26.54
CA TRP A 150 -17.46 -13.57 27.80
C TRP A 150 -18.93 -13.18 27.58
N ALA A 151 -19.19 -12.15 26.75
CA ALA A 151 -20.55 -11.73 26.43
C ALA A 151 -21.34 -12.81 25.66
N HIS A 152 -20.69 -13.49 24.70
CA HIS A 152 -21.32 -14.58 23.94
C HIS A 152 -21.67 -15.78 24.83
N ASN A 153 -20.81 -16.13 25.79
CA ASN A 153 -21.08 -17.17 26.77
C ASN A 153 -22.28 -16.82 27.67
N LYS A 154 -22.40 -15.55 28.07
CA LYS A 154 -23.54 -15.09 28.89
C LYS A 154 -24.88 -15.29 28.19
N LEU A 155 -24.90 -15.13 26.86
CA LEU A 155 -26.07 -15.36 26.01
C LEU A 155 -26.17 -16.78 25.44
N LYS A 156 -25.24 -17.68 25.78
CA LYS A 156 -25.16 -19.07 25.28
C LYS A 156 -25.10 -19.16 23.75
N VAL A 157 -24.50 -18.17 23.09
CA VAL A 157 -24.28 -18.14 21.63
C VAL A 157 -22.79 -18.22 21.26
N ALA A 158 -21.95 -18.65 22.20
CA ALA A 158 -20.53 -18.84 21.93
C ALA A 158 -20.32 -20.00 20.94
N PRO A 159 -19.45 -19.82 19.92
CA PRO A 159 -19.15 -20.88 18.97
C PRO A 159 -18.35 -22.00 19.65
N ALA A 160 -18.47 -23.23 19.13
CA ALA A 160 -17.69 -24.38 19.60
C ALA A 160 -16.19 -24.23 19.28
N THR A 161 -15.86 -23.68 18.11
CA THR A 161 -14.48 -23.35 17.74
C THR A 161 -14.06 -22.04 18.40
N GLN A 162 -13.02 -22.09 19.24
CA GLN A 162 -12.57 -20.93 19.98
C GLN A 162 -12.03 -19.82 19.04
N PRO A 163 -12.56 -18.59 19.12
CA PRO A 163 -12.05 -17.48 18.34
C PRO A 163 -10.68 -17.07 18.88
N ARG A 164 -9.73 -16.88 17.98
CA ARG A 164 -8.37 -16.43 18.27
C ARG A 164 -8.01 -15.26 17.37
N ALA A 165 -7.31 -14.28 17.93
CA ALA A 165 -6.68 -13.26 17.12
C ALA A 165 -5.65 -13.90 16.18
N LEU A 166 -5.50 -13.31 15.00
CA LEU A 166 -4.55 -13.74 13.97
C LEU A 166 -3.15 -13.93 14.57
N SER A 167 -2.40 -14.92 14.06
CA SER A 167 -1.00 -15.06 14.43
C SER A 167 -0.20 -13.80 14.03
N ILE A 168 0.94 -13.55 14.67
CA ILE A 168 1.77 -12.36 14.38
C ILE A 168 2.15 -12.29 12.90
N VAL A 169 2.55 -13.43 12.31
CA VAL A 169 2.89 -13.52 10.89
C VAL A 169 1.67 -13.29 10.00
N GLN A 170 0.50 -13.84 10.36
CA GLN A 170 -0.74 -13.55 9.62
C GLN A 170 -1.14 -12.08 9.69
N GLY A 171 -1.02 -11.43 10.85
CA GLY A 171 -1.28 -9.99 10.98
C GLY A 171 -0.41 -9.16 10.04
N ARG A 172 0.90 -9.46 9.97
CA ARG A 172 1.83 -8.86 9.00
C ARG A 172 1.39 -9.13 7.55
N ALA A 173 1.02 -10.37 7.24
CA ALA A 173 0.59 -10.76 5.90
C ALA A 173 -0.69 -10.03 5.46
N VAL A 174 -1.70 -9.99 6.33
CA VAL A 174 -2.96 -9.26 6.10
C VAL A 174 -2.67 -7.77 5.90
N GLY A 175 -1.84 -7.18 6.77
CA GLY A 175 -1.41 -5.79 6.66
C GLY A 175 -0.76 -5.47 5.30
N VAL A 176 0.32 -6.19 4.92
CA VAL A 176 0.99 -5.91 3.63
C VAL A 176 0.07 -6.16 2.43
N THR A 177 -0.82 -7.14 2.51
CA THR A 177 -1.76 -7.46 1.41
C THR A 177 -2.72 -6.29 1.17
N HIS A 178 -3.36 -5.78 2.22
CA HIS A 178 -4.28 -4.65 2.10
C HIS A 178 -3.53 -3.35 1.78
N TYR A 179 -2.31 -3.17 2.29
CA TYR A 179 -1.48 -2.01 1.97
C TYR A 179 -1.17 -1.95 0.47
N LEU A 180 -0.69 -3.06 -0.10
CA LEU A 180 -0.39 -3.14 -1.53
C LEU A 180 -1.66 -3.03 -2.37
N LEU A 181 -2.72 -3.75 -2.02
CA LEU A 181 -4.00 -3.69 -2.74
C LEU A 181 -4.55 -2.26 -2.79
N GLY A 182 -4.65 -1.60 -1.63
CA GLY A 182 -5.16 -0.24 -1.55
C GLY A 182 -4.25 0.79 -2.21
N GLY A 183 -2.93 0.66 -2.07
CA GLY A 183 -1.98 1.55 -2.73
C GLY A 183 -2.02 1.44 -4.26
N ILE A 184 -1.95 0.21 -4.78
CA ILE A 184 -1.96 -0.06 -6.22
C ILE A 184 -3.31 0.31 -6.83
N ALA A 185 -4.43 -0.06 -6.19
CA ALA A 185 -5.77 0.27 -6.70
C ALA A 185 -6.05 1.78 -6.71
N THR A 186 -5.52 2.52 -5.73
CA THR A 186 -5.57 3.99 -5.71
C THR A 186 -4.88 4.57 -6.94
N THR A 187 -3.64 4.14 -7.22
CA THR A 187 -2.90 4.60 -8.40
C THR A 187 -3.56 4.16 -9.71
N TRP A 188 -4.10 2.95 -9.77
CA TRP A 188 -4.82 2.43 -10.93
C TRP A 188 -6.03 3.30 -11.28
N ALA A 189 -6.88 3.61 -10.31
CA ALA A 189 -8.06 4.44 -10.51
C ALA A 189 -7.68 5.88 -10.91
N PHE A 190 -6.67 6.45 -10.26
CA PHE A 190 -6.09 7.76 -10.59
C PHE A 190 -5.62 7.82 -12.04
N PHE A 191 -4.79 6.86 -12.46
CA PHE A 191 -4.22 6.85 -13.81
C PHE A 191 -5.27 6.64 -14.90
N LEU A 192 -6.19 5.68 -14.73
CA LEU A 192 -7.16 5.39 -15.77
C LEU A 192 -8.19 6.51 -15.91
N ALA A 193 -8.71 7.05 -14.80
CA ALA A 193 -9.62 8.20 -14.87
C ALA A 193 -8.94 9.42 -15.52
N ARG A 194 -7.65 9.66 -15.20
CA ARG A 194 -6.87 10.74 -15.80
C ARG A 194 -6.71 10.54 -17.30
N ILE A 195 -6.08 9.45 -17.73
CA ILE A 195 -5.64 9.31 -19.11
C ILE A 195 -6.80 9.10 -20.08
N ILE A 196 -7.90 8.46 -19.67
CA ILE A 196 -9.09 8.31 -20.52
C ILE A 196 -9.75 9.68 -20.77
N ALA A 197 -9.67 10.60 -19.82
CA ALA A 197 -10.32 11.90 -19.91
C ALA A 197 -9.49 12.97 -20.65
N VAL A 198 -8.17 12.79 -20.80
CA VAL A 198 -7.26 13.80 -21.39
C VAL A 198 -6.40 13.30 -22.55
N GLY A 199 -6.38 11.98 -22.78
CA GLY A 199 -5.63 11.32 -23.84
C GLY A 199 -6.46 11.06 -25.09
#